data_AF-A0A183JS78-F1
#
_entry.id   AF-A0A183JS78-F1
#
_cell.length_a   1.000
_cell.length_b   1.000
_cell.length_c   1.000
_cell.angle_alpha   90.00
_cell.angle_beta   90.00
_cell.angle_gamma   90.00
#
_symmetry.space_group_name_H-M   'P 1'
#
loop_
_entity.id
_entity.type
_entity.pdbx_description
1 polymer ?
#
loop_
_entity_poly.entity_id
_entity_poly.type
_entity_poly.pdbx_seq_one_letter_code
_entity_poly.pdbx_strand_id
1 'polypeptide(L)' 'MKDAVDARIRDQQAGFRKYQFCADQIATLRIIVEQSIEWNSSLYINFIDYEKAFDSVDRGTLWKLL' A
#
# COMPACT_ATOMS: atom_id res chain seq x y z
N MET A 1 15.88 2.94 -12.67
CA MET A 1 14.49 2.43 -12.64
C MET A 1 13.83 2.70 -11.29
N LYS A 2 14.47 2.31 -10.16
CA LYS A 2 13.94 2.52 -8.81
C LYS A 2 13.53 3.97 -8.52
N ASP A 3 14.43 4.93 -8.78
CA ASP A 3 14.14 6.36 -8.53
C ASP A 3 13.03 6.93 -9.44
N ALA A 4 12.89 6.40 -10.66
CA ALA A 4 11.84 6.82 -11.60
C ALA A 4 10.46 6.26 -11.23
N VAL A 5 10.42 5.05 -10.65
CA VAL A 5 9.19 4.43 -10.14
C VAL A 5 8.80 5.03 -8.80
N ASP A 6 9.76 5.26 -7.90
CA ASP A 6 9.53 5.88 -6.59
C ASP A 6 8.90 7.28 -6.69
N ALA A 7 9.18 8.02 -7.76
CA ALA A 7 8.55 9.32 -8.04
C ALA A 7 7.11 9.23 -8.57
N ARG A 8 6.65 8.04 -9.01
CA ARG A 8 5.31 7.82 -9.59
C ARG A 8 4.36 7.06 -8.67
N ILE A 9 4.88 6.26 -7.74
CA ILE A 9 4.07 5.51 -6.77
C ILE A 9 3.56 6.43 -5.65
N ARG A 10 2.40 6.08 -5.09
CA ARG A 10 1.77 6.86 -4.02
C ARG A 10 2.57 6.76 -2.72
N ASP A 11 2.53 7.81 -1.92
CA ASP A 11 3.24 7.86 -0.63
C ASP A 11 2.77 6.78 0.35
N GLN A 12 1.49 6.41 0.28
CA GLN A 12 0.89 5.35 1.12
C GLN A 12 1.36 3.95 0.74
N GLN A 13 1.94 3.74 -0.45
CA GLN A 13 2.48 2.44 -0.82
C GLN A 13 3.82 2.21 -0.13
N ALA A 14 3.85 1.29 0.83
CA ALA A 14 5.05 1.01 1.62
C ALA A 14 5.83 -0.23 1.21
N GLY A 15 5.18 -1.18 0.55
CA GLY A 15 5.80 -2.44 0.14
C GLY A 15 7.02 -2.19 -0.74
N PHE A 16 8.14 -2.81 -0.39
CA PHE A 16 9.40 -2.77 -1.15
C PHE A 16 10.04 -1.37 -1.32
N ARG A 17 9.62 -0.37 -0.54
CA ARG A 17 10.23 0.98 -0.54
C ARG A 17 11.31 1.13 0.52
N LYS A 18 12.30 1.95 0.19
CA LYS A 18 13.37 2.29 1.14
C LYS A 18 12.78 3.16 2.26
N TYR A 19 13.16 2.86 3.50
CA TYR A 19 12.74 3.62 4.68
C TYR A 19 11.23 3.60 4.99
N GLN A 20 10.47 2.66 4.41
CA GLN A 20 9.10 2.40 4.83
C GLN A 20 9.01 1.02 5.47
N PHE A 21 8.55 0.97 6.73
CA PHE A 21 8.45 -0.28 7.48
C PHE A 21 7.00 -0.70 7.70
N CYS A 22 6.77 -2.00 7.87
CA CYS A 22 5.45 -2.54 8.20
C CYS A 22 4.89 -1.92 9.50
N ALA A 23 5.77 -1.66 10.48
CA ALA A 23 5.39 -1.03 11.75
C ALA A 23 4.76 0.37 11.55
N ASP A 24 5.28 1.17 10.61
CA ASP A 24 4.75 2.52 10.33
C ASP A 24 3.32 2.44 9.75
N GLN A 25 3.05 1.43 8.91
CA GLN A 25 1.73 1.20 8.33
C GLN A 25 0.73 0.69 9.36
N ILE A 26 1.16 -0.20 10.27
CA ILE A 26 0.34 -0.65 11.40
C ILE A 26 0.01 0.53 12.33
N ALA A 27 1.00 1.37 12.64
CA ALA A 27 0.80 2.57 13.45
C ALA A 27 -0.18 3.54 12.77
N THR A 28 -0.06 3.73 11.46
CA THR A 28 -0.98 4.57 10.68
C THR A 28 -2.42 4.05 10.74
N LEU A 29 -2.63 2.74 10.56
CA LEU A 29 -3.96 2.12 10.69
C LEU A 29 -4.53 2.31 12.09
N ARG A 30 -3.70 2.15 13.14
CA ARG A 30 -4.11 2.37 14.53
C ARG A 30 -4.55 3.82 14.75
N ILE A 31 -3.82 4.79 14.24
CA ILE A 31 -4.18 6.22 14.33
C ILE A 31 -5.52 6.51 13.64
N ILE A 32 -5.75 5.96 12.44
CA ILE A 32 -7.02 6.14 11.72
C ILE A 32 -8.19 5.59 12.55
N VAL A 33 -8.03 4.39 13.12
CA VAL A 33 -9.06 3.78 14.00
C VAL A 33 -9.32 4.64 15.23
N GLU A 34 -8.27 5.10 15.91
CA GLU A 34 -8.37 5.94 17.10
C GLU A 34 -9.08 7.26 16.81
N GLN A 35 -8.73 7.94 15.70
CA GLN A 35 -9.38 9.18 15.28
C GLN A 35 -10.86 8.99 14.92
N SER A 36 -11.19 7.88 14.27
CA SER A 36 -12.59 7.60 13.94
C SER A 36 -13.45 7.42 15.18
N ILE A 37 -12.91 6.76 16.22
CA ILE A 37 -13.56 6.65 17.53
C ILE A 37 -13.68 8.02 18.19
N GLU A 38 -12.61 8.82 18.20
CA GLU A 38 -12.58 10.15 18.81
C GLU A 38 -13.63 11.10 18.22
N TRP A 39 -13.80 11.08 16.90
CA TRP A 39 -14.76 11.96 16.20
C TRP A 39 -16.13 11.33 15.98
N ASN A 40 -16.38 10.15 16.55
CA ASN A 40 -17.63 9.39 16.36
C ASN A 40 -18.02 9.25 14.87
N SER A 41 -17.03 8.99 14.02
CA SER A 41 -17.20 8.82 12.58
C SER A 41 -17.24 7.33 12.22
N SER A 42 -18.05 6.97 11.23
CA SER A 42 -18.09 5.60 10.73
C SER A 42 -16.81 5.27 9.97
N LEU A 43 -16.17 4.14 10.32
CA LEU A 43 -14.99 3.62 9.65
C LEU A 43 -15.24 2.20 9.16
N TYR A 44 -14.87 1.93 7.90
CA TYR A 44 -14.91 0.59 7.30
C TYR A 44 -13.52 0.23 6.81
N ILE A 45 -13.03 -0.96 7.17
CA ILE A 45 -11.70 -1.45 6.81
C ILE A 45 -11.86 -2.74 6.01
N ASN A 46 -11.16 -2.84 4.89
CA ASN A 46 -11.11 -4.06 4.08
C ASN A 46 -9.66 -4.54 3.95
N PHE A 47 -9.45 -5.85 4.13
CA PHE A 47 -8.17 -6.50 3.91
C PHE A 47 -8.23 -7.23 2.57
N ILE A 48 -7.41 -6.78 1.62
CA ILE A 48 -7.33 -7.34 0.28
C ILE A 48 -5.95 -7.96 0.12
N ASP A 49 -5.92 -9.22 -0.28
CA ASP A 49 -4.69 -9.95 -0.62
C ASP A 49 -4.85 -10.62 -1.98
N TYR A 50 -3.75 -10.75 -2.72
CA TYR A 50 -3.73 -11.35 -4.04
C TYR A 50 -3.15 -12.76 -3.98
N GLU A 51 -3.92 -13.75 -4.45
CA GLU A 51 -3.41 -15.10 -4.62
C GLU A 51 -2.28 -15.11 -5.67
N LYS A 52 -1.08 -15.56 -5.26
CA LYS A 52 0.12 -15.69 -6.12
C LYS A 52 0.43 -14.40 -6.90
N ALA A 53 0.47 -13.26 -6.20
CA ALA A 53 0.59 -11.92 -6.77
C ALA A 53 1.67 -11.72 -7.85
N PHE A 54 2.80 -12.46 -7.80
CA PHE A 54 3.85 -12.36 -8.83
C PHE A 54 3.62 -13.30 -10.02
N ASP A 55 2.98 -14.46 -9.81
CA ASP A 55 2.71 -15.43 -10.87
C ASP A 55 1.46 -15.03 -11.68
N SER A 56 0.53 -14.30 -11.06
CA SER A 56 -0.74 -13.89 -11.66
C SER A 56 -0.65 -12.65 -12.55
N VAL A 57 0.51 -11.98 -12.61
CA VAL A 57 0.69 -10.76 -13.41
C VAL A 57 0.82 -11.11 -14.89
N ASP A 58 -0.01 -10.46 -15.73
CA ASP A 58 0.14 -10.54 -17.18
C ASP A 58 1.46 -9.90 -17.63
N ARG A 59 2.41 -10.74 -18.04
CA ARG A 59 3.76 -10.32 -18.43
C ARG A 59 3.75 -9.42 -19.66
N GLY A 60 2.81 -9.64 -20.60
CA GLY A 60 2.69 -8.82 -21.81
C GLY A 60 2.33 -7.37 -21.50
N THR A 61 1.40 -7.17 -20.57
CA THR A 61 1.01 -5.84 -20.07
C THR A 61 2.13 -5.22 -19.24
N LEU A 62 2.78 -5.98 -18.37
CA LEU A 62 3.89 -5.48 -17.55
C LEU A 62 5.01 -4.88 -18.42
N TRP A 63 5.43 -5.57 -19.49
CA TRP A 63 6.47 -5.06 -20.39
C TRP A 63 6.07 -3.81 -21.18
N LYS A 64 4.78 -3.56 -21.40
CA LYS A 64 4.31 -2.32 -22.05
C LYS A 64 4.28 -1.13 -21.08
N LEU A 65 4.19 -1.39 -19.78
CA LEU A 65 4.10 -0.38 -18.73
C LEU A 65 5.47 0.04 -18.19
N LEU A 66 6.46 -0.88 -18.26
CA LEU A 66 7.87 -0.61 -17.94
C LEU A 66 8.58 0.09 -19.11
#